data_AF-A0A840Q321-F1
#
_entry.id   AF-A0A840Q321-F1
#
_cell.length_a   1.000
_cell.length_b   1.000
_cell.length_c   1.000
_cell.angle_alpha   90.00
_cell.angle_beta   90.00
_cell.angle_gamma   90.00
#
_symmetry.space_group_name_H-M   'P 1'
#
loop_
_entity.id
_entity.type
_entity.pdbx_description
1 polymer ?
#
loop_
_entity_poly.entity_id
_entity_poly.type
_entity_poly.pdbx_seq_one_letter_code
_entity_poly.pdbx_strand_id
1 'polypeptide(L)'
;MTSQDVTLSRRKALASASAIAGAALTDPLQRWLMPQHSRFSGTSVISRAELDGWREIAGGLQGWNNTPTGQLVRKAVIAQLNDVSDRLKNAADTVTTREGFLAGAEIAEIAASMSWDSGLHRAAQRYYTLSVQFAKVGGDDNFAAVTLAAFARQCFDLGQPDDGLELVQLAQYGTRKSARPILRSLLATREAWSYAQTGAVQPFRRAVGLAEDHFAESGAEEPDSRVRGLDEAELYGVLGARWRDLAATRQEPTEARHAQAYIGRALALRDPSRARNRAFDLIGLARTHLITAEPDRACELVDEALPIAKHWANGRVGEKLRDFHRESQPFASSAAVRSTRDAVRALIEA
;
A
#
# COMPACT_ATOMS: atom_id res chain seq x y z
N MET A 1 37.99 8.21 -1.37
CA MET A 1 36.72 8.96 -1.29
C MET A 1 36.62 9.58 0.08
N THR A 2 36.80 10.89 0.18
CA THR A 2 36.76 11.63 1.45
C THR A 2 35.31 11.94 1.83
N SER A 3 35.06 12.18 3.12
CA SER A 3 33.72 12.47 3.68
C SER A 3 32.98 13.64 2.97
N GLN A 4 33.73 14.56 2.36
CA GLN A 4 33.19 15.68 1.59
C GLN A 4 32.59 15.25 0.23
N ASP A 5 33.12 14.22 -0.42
CA ASP A 5 32.55 13.73 -1.69
C ASP A 5 31.18 13.06 -1.50
N VAL A 6 31.00 12.40 -0.34
CA VAL A 6 29.74 11.74 0.02
C VAL A 6 28.64 12.76 0.37
N THR A 7 29.00 13.89 0.99
CA THR A 7 28.03 14.95 1.32
C THR A 7 27.60 15.76 0.10
N LEU A 8 28.50 15.97 -0.86
CA LEU A 8 28.20 16.61 -2.15
C LEU A 8 27.32 15.73 -3.04
N SER A 9 27.56 14.41 -3.07
CA SER A 9 26.70 13.45 -3.79
C SER A 9 25.29 13.37 -3.19
N ARG A 10 25.16 13.46 -1.85
CA ARG A 10 23.86 13.50 -1.15
C ARG A 10 23.08 14.78 -1.45
N ARG A 11 23.74 15.95 -1.47
CA ARG A 11 23.08 17.22 -1.82
C ARG A 11 22.61 17.28 -3.26
N LYS A 12 23.37 16.71 -4.21
CA LYS A 12 22.93 16.63 -5.61
C LYS A 12 21.71 15.71 -5.75
N ALA A 13 21.69 14.55 -5.11
CA ALA A 13 20.50 13.67 -5.10
C ALA A 13 19.27 14.34 -4.44
N LEU A 14 19.48 15.11 -3.35
CA LEU A 14 18.44 15.89 -2.69
C LEU A 14 17.90 17.04 -3.56
N ALA A 15 18.76 17.72 -4.32
CA ALA A 15 18.36 18.80 -5.21
C ALA A 15 17.54 18.30 -6.41
N SER A 16 17.85 17.10 -6.93
CA SER A 16 17.05 16.49 -8.00
C SER A 16 15.67 16.03 -7.51
N ALA A 17 15.58 15.47 -6.29
CA ALA A 17 14.33 15.05 -5.68
C ALA A 17 13.43 16.24 -5.27
N SER A 18 14.03 17.40 -4.96
CA SER A 18 13.28 18.59 -4.55
C SER A 18 12.69 19.40 -5.71
N ALA A 19 13.12 19.12 -6.96
CA ALA A 19 12.71 19.88 -8.14
C ALA A 19 11.46 19.31 -8.84
N ILE A 20 11.00 18.12 -8.45
CA ILE A 20 9.90 17.39 -9.10
C ILE A 20 8.77 17.06 -8.11
N ALA A 21 9.06 16.96 -6.81
CA ALA A 21 8.07 16.73 -5.77
C ALA A 21 7.09 17.90 -5.59
N GLY A 22 5.80 17.59 -5.43
CA GLY A 22 4.86 18.53 -4.83
C GLY A 22 5.32 18.92 -3.41
N ALA A 23 5.10 20.18 -3.00
CA ALA A 23 5.56 20.74 -1.72
C ALA A 23 5.13 19.96 -0.44
N ALA A 24 4.28 18.93 -0.57
CA ALA A 24 3.82 18.08 0.51
C ALA A 24 4.76 16.91 0.88
N LEU A 25 5.71 16.52 0.03
CA LEU A 25 6.58 15.34 0.25
C LEU A 25 8.04 15.66 0.57
N THR A 26 8.47 16.92 0.41
CA THR A 26 9.84 17.35 0.71
C THR A 26 10.22 17.13 2.19
N ASP A 27 9.28 17.31 3.12
CA ASP A 27 9.52 17.22 4.55
C ASP A 27 9.61 15.75 5.08
N PRO A 28 8.72 14.81 4.68
CA PRO A 28 8.91 13.37 4.94
C PRO A 28 10.20 12.78 4.34
N LEU A 29 10.55 13.15 3.10
CA LEU A 29 11.76 12.67 2.41
C LEU A 29 13.05 13.15 3.11
N GLN A 30 13.09 14.42 3.54
CA GLN A 30 14.22 14.96 4.29
C GLN A 30 14.41 14.27 5.63
N ARG A 31 13.32 13.98 6.37
CA ARG A 31 13.42 13.31 7.67
C ARG A 31 13.83 11.84 7.56
N TRP A 32 13.44 11.15 6.49
CA TRP A 32 13.88 9.77 6.29
C TRP A 32 15.38 9.67 5.98
N LEU A 33 15.94 10.65 5.26
CA LEU A 33 17.37 10.71 4.92
C LEU A 33 18.25 11.20 6.08
N MET A 34 17.66 11.85 7.08
CA MET A 34 18.36 12.32 8.27
C MET A 34 18.34 11.24 9.36
N PRO A 35 19.48 10.91 9.99
CA PRO A 35 19.50 10.11 11.20
C PRO A 35 18.62 10.79 12.25
N GLN A 36 17.45 10.21 12.54
CA GLN A 36 16.57 10.67 13.60
C GLN A 36 17.18 10.23 14.94
N HIS A 37 18.28 10.88 15.32
CA HIS A 37 18.67 10.93 16.72
C HIS A 37 17.67 11.88 17.37
N SER A 38 16.48 11.39 17.67
CA SER A 38 15.56 12.07 18.57
C SER A 38 16.37 12.42 19.81
N ARG A 39 16.43 13.71 20.15
CA ARG A 39 16.98 14.14 21.44
C ARG A 39 16.02 13.60 22.50
N PHE A 40 16.25 12.38 22.97
CA PHE A 40 15.61 11.83 24.15
C PHE A 40 15.84 12.82 25.29
N SER A 41 14.85 13.66 25.60
CA SER A 41 14.98 14.74 26.58
C SER A 41 14.31 14.39 27.91
N GLY A 42 13.73 13.19 28.01
CA GLY A 42 13.00 12.72 29.18
C GLY A 42 13.83 11.82 30.09
N THR A 43 13.36 11.66 31.33
CA THR A 43 13.96 10.78 32.35
C THR A 43 13.07 9.60 32.71
N SER A 44 11.83 9.55 32.19
CA SER A 44 10.87 8.50 32.54
C SER A 44 11.19 7.18 31.82
N VAL A 45 11.22 6.07 32.55
CA VAL A 45 11.48 4.74 31.99
C VAL A 45 10.17 4.09 31.57
N ILE A 46 10.12 3.49 30.38
CA ILE A 46 8.99 2.66 29.94
C ILE A 46 9.13 1.26 30.53
N SER A 47 8.08 0.78 31.20
CA SER A 47 8.10 -0.55 31.81
C SER A 47 7.88 -1.64 30.76
N ARG A 48 8.32 -2.87 31.06
CA ARG A 48 8.10 -4.01 30.16
C ARG A 48 6.61 -4.33 29.99
N ALA A 49 5.83 -4.24 31.08
CA ALA A 49 4.38 -4.48 31.05
C ALA A 49 3.64 -3.45 30.18
N GLU A 50 4.04 -2.19 30.24
CA GLU A 50 3.50 -1.11 29.40
C GLU A 50 3.76 -1.39 27.91
N LEU A 51 5.00 -1.77 27.57
CA LEU A 51 5.37 -2.14 26.21
C LEU A 51 4.61 -3.36 25.69
N ASP A 52 4.48 -4.41 26.52
CA ASP A 52 3.78 -5.63 26.14
C ASP A 52 2.28 -5.34 25.91
N GLY A 53 1.68 -4.45 26.70
CA GLY A 53 0.33 -3.95 26.45
C GLY A 53 0.19 -3.23 25.11
N TRP A 54 1.15 -2.38 24.73
CA TRP A 54 1.12 -1.73 23.40
C TRP A 54 1.23 -2.72 22.25
N ARG A 55 2.07 -3.77 22.39
CA ARG A 55 2.20 -4.83 21.38
C ARG A 55 0.92 -5.64 21.24
N GLU A 56 0.28 -5.98 22.36
CA GLU A 56 -1.00 -6.68 22.34
C GLU A 56 -2.07 -5.87 21.62
N ILE A 57 -2.15 -4.57 21.92
CA ILE A 57 -3.07 -3.66 21.23
C ILE A 57 -2.74 -3.60 19.74
N ALA A 58 -1.48 -3.38 19.35
CA ALA A 58 -1.07 -3.35 17.95
C ALA A 58 -1.46 -4.64 17.20
N GLY A 59 -1.22 -5.82 17.81
CA GLY A 59 -1.60 -7.12 17.24
C GLY A 59 -3.11 -7.30 17.07
N GLY A 60 -3.91 -6.91 18.09
CA GLY A 60 -5.37 -6.96 18.00
C GLY A 60 -5.94 -6.02 16.93
N LEU A 61 -5.36 -4.83 16.81
CA LEU A 61 -5.78 -3.82 15.83
C LEU A 61 -5.51 -4.25 14.37
N GLN A 62 -4.43 -4.99 14.11
CA GLN A 62 -4.16 -5.54 12.76
C GLN A 62 -5.27 -6.48 12.29
N GLY A 63 -5.82 -7.31 13.18
CA GLY A 63 -6.95 -8.20 12.88
C GLY A 63 -8.21 -7.43 12.49
N TRP A 64 -8.41 -6.22 13.04
CA TRP A 64 -9.60 -5.41 12.79
C TRP A 64 -9.57 -4.64 11.48
N ASN A 65 -8.39 -4.40 10.88
CA ASN A 65 -8.26 -3.72 9.57
C ASN A 65 -8.98 -4.48 8.42
N ASN A 66 -9.25 -5.77 8.61
CA ASN A 66 -9.98 -6.59 7.65
C ASN A 66 -11.50 -6.66 7.90
N THR A 67 -12.00 -6.03 8.97
CA THR A 67 -13.42 -6.09 9.35
C THR A 67 -14.23 -4.90 8.82
N PRO A 68 -15.52 -5.08 8.47
CA PRO A 68 -16.39 -3.99 8.02
C PRO A 68 -16.63 -2.86 9.06
N THR A 69 -16.31 -3.07 10.33
CA THR A 69 -16.65 -2.16 11.45
C THR A 69 -15.61 -1.06 11.69
N GLY A 70 -15.11 -0.44 10.61
CA GLY A 70 -13.87 0.37 10.65
C GLY A 70 -13.92 1.72 11.39
N GLN A 71 -15.08 2.38 11.54
CA GLN A 71 -15.09 3.78 12.04
C GLN A 71 -14.93 3.92 13.56
N LEU A 72 -15.62 3.08 14.36
CA LEU A 72 -15.48 3.08 15.81
C LEU A 72 -14.07 2.64 16.23
N VAL A 73 -13.56 1.62 15.54
CA VAL A 73 -12.20 1.12 15.73
C VAL A 73 -11.17 2.22 15.45
N ARG A 74 -11.34 3.02 14.38
CA ARG A 74 -10.38 4.08 14.01
C ARG A 74 -10.19 5.12 15.13
N LYS A 75 -11.27 5.53 15.80
CA LYS A 75 -11.18 6.50 16.90
C LYS A 75 -10.37 5.93 18.08
N ALA A 76 -10.56 4.65 18.41
CA ALA A 76 -9.78 3.98 19.45
C ALA A 76 -8.30 3.86 19.07
N VAL A 77 -7.98 3.50 17.82
CA VAL A 77 -6.60 3.47 17.31
C VAL A 77 -5.92 4.83 17.43
N ILE A 78 -6.60 5.90 17.03
CA ILE A 78 -6.06 7.26 17.11
C ILE A 78 -5.84 7.69 18.58
N ALA A 79 -6.78 7.36 19.47
CA ALA A 79 -6.63 7.65 20.89
C ALA A 79 -5.41 6.93 21.48
N GLN A 80 -5.24 5.64 21.17
CA GLN A 80 -4.08 4.86 21.59
C GLN A 80 -2.78 5.46 21.03
N LEU A 81 -2.77 5.83 19.75
CA LEU A 81 -1.60 6.44 19.12
C LEU A 81 -1.18 7.74 19.82
N ASN A 82 -2.14 8.58 20.20
CA ASN A 82 -1.87 9.82 20.92
C ASN A 82 -1.26 9.53 22.30
N ASP A 83 -1.83 8.59 23.05
CA ASP A 83 -1.32 8.18 24.37
C ASP A 83 0.12 7.65 24.28
N VAL A 84 0.39 6.72 23.36
CA VAL A 84 1.74 6.18 23.10
C VAL A 84 2.70 7.29 22.68
N SER A 85 2.27 8.21 21.81
CA SER A 85 3.10 9.31 21.34
C SER A 85 3.48 10.27 22.47
N ASP A 86 2.54 10.64 23.33
CA ASP A 86 2.78 11.53 24.46
C ASP A 86 3.65 10.87 25.52
N ARG A 87 3.50 9.56 25.71
CA ARG A 87 4.37 8.78 26.58
C ARG A 87 5.81 8.70 26.06
N LEU A 88 6.00 8.44 24.77
CA LEU A 88 7.31 8.32 24.13
C LEU A 88 8.08 9.64 24.11
N LYS A 89 7.40 10.79 23.95
CA LYS A 89 8.04 12.12 23.99
C LYS A 89 8.82 12.39 25.28
N ASN A 90 8.37 11.82 26.39
CA ASN A 90 8.94 12.06 27.73
C ASN A 90 9.82 10.90 28.22
N ALA A 91 10.11 9.91 27.38
CA ALA A 91 10.84 8.71 27.75
C ALA A 91 12.37 8.91 27.67
N ALA A 92 13.10 8.25 28.57
CA ALA A 92 14.55 8.14 28.51
C ALA A 92 15.01 7.23 27.35
N ASP A 93 16.22 7.43 26.82
CA ASP A 93 16.78 6.54 25.79
C ASP A 93 17.13 5.17 26.41
N THR A 94 16.25 4.20 26.21
CA THR A 94 16.44 2.82 26.67
C THR A 94 16.06 1.85 25.56
N VAL A 95 16.52 0.60 25.65
CA VAL A 95 16.12 -0.46 24.73
C VAL A 95 14.59 -0.60 24.70
N THR A 96 13.93 -0.59 25.86
CA THR A 96 12.46 -0.64 25.97
C THR A 96 11.78 0.55 25.30
N THR A 97 12.36 1.74 25.39
CA THR A 97 11.84 2.93 24.69
C THR A 97 11.92 2.77 23.18
N ARG A 98 13.02 2.24 22.65
CA ARG A 98 13.17 1.97 21.20
C ARG A 98 12.18 0.92 20.72
N GLU A 99 11.98 -0.15 21.51
CA GLU A 99 10.92 -1.13 21.25
C GLU A 99 9.51 -0.50 21.31
N GLY A 100 9.30 0.47 22.20
CA GLY A 100 8.06 1.25 22.29
C GLY A 100 7.81 2.11 21.05
N PHE A 101 8.85 2.71 20.47
CA PHE A 101 8.75 3.38 19.18
C PHE A 101 8.33 2.42 18.07
N LEU A 102 8.82 1.17 18.05
CA LEU A 102 8.37 0.18 17.07
C LEU A 102 6.89 -0.18 17.23
N ALA A 103 6.42 -0.39 18.46
CA ALA A 103 4.99 -0.62 18.73
C ALA A 103 4.14 0.60 18.30
N GLY A 104 4.60 1.82 18.61
CA GLY A 104 3.96 3.04 18.14
C GLY A 104 3.94 3.16 16.61
N ALA A 105 4.99 2.69 15.93
CA ALA A 105 5.07 2.72 14.47
C ALA A 105 3.99 1.83 13.84
N GLU A 106 3.76 0.64 14.39
CA GLU A 106 2.69 -0.26 13.96
C GLU A 106 1.30 0.36 14.17
N ILE A 107 1.04 0.93 15.35
CA ILE A 107 -0.24 1.60 15.63
C ILE A 107 -0.46 2.80 14.69
N ALA A 108 0.60 3.56 14.37
CA ALA A 108 0.54 4.67 13.44
C ALA A 108 0.27 4.21 12.00
N GLU A 109 0.85 3.08 11.55
CA GLU A 109 0.55 2.51 10.23
C GLU A 109 -0.92 2.09 10.14
N ILE A 110 -1.45 1.44 11.18
CA ILE A 110 -2.86 1.05 11.23
C ILE A 110 -3.76 2.30 11.18
N ALA A 111 -3.44 3.34 11.96
CA ALA A 111 -4.17 4.61 11.92
C ALA A 111 -4.16 5.23 10.52
N ALA A 112 -3.03 5.14 9.80
CA ALA A 112 -2.89 5.63 8.44
C ALA A 112 -3.75 4.83 7.46
N SER A 113 -3.66 3.51 7.50
CA SER A 113 -4.42 2.58 6.67
C SER A 113 -5.94 2.77 6.86
N MET A 114 -6.41 2.86 8.10
CA MET A 114 -7.83 3.10 8.40
C MET A 114 -8.31 4.49 7.97
N SER A 115 -7.45 5.51 8.10
CA SER A 115 -7.76 6.86 7.63
C SER A 115 -7.87 6.91 6.10
N TRP A 116 -6.99 6.19 5.40
CA TRP A 116 -7.03 6.06 3.95
C TRP A 116 -8.29 5.34 3.47
N ASP A 117 -8.62 4.19 4.08
CA ASP A 117 -9.84 3.45 3.75
C ASP A 117 -11.13 4.27 4.05
N SER A 118 -11.04 5.29 4.91
CA SER A 118 -12.12 6.25 5.20
C SER A 118 -12.11 7.51 4.31
N GLY A 119 -11.23 7.61 3.31
CA GLY A 119 -11.09 8.79 2.44
C GLY A 119 -10.42 10.01 3.11
N LEU A 120 -9.91 9.87 4.34
CA LEU A 120 -9.24 10.94 5.09
C LEU A 120 -7.76 11.04 4.66
N HIS A 121 -7.50 11.33 3.39
CA HIS A 121 -6.18 11.26 2.78
C HIS A 121 -5.11 12.07 3.52
N ARG A 122 -5.36 13.34 3.81
CA ARG A 122 -4.38 14.18 4.56
C ARG A 122 -4.06 13.63 5.94
N ALA A 123 -5.03 13.00 6.62
CA ALA A 123 -4.78 12.38 7.92
C ALA A 123 -3.92 11.13 7.77
N ALA A 124 -4.23 10.28 6.78
CA ALA A 124 -3.43 9.10 6.48
C ALA A 124 -1.96 9.43 6.18
N GLN A 125 -1.69 10.44 5.34
CA GLN A 125 -0.32 10.87 5.01
C GLN A 125 0.47 11.31 6.26
N ARG A 126 -0.18 12.02 7.20
CA ARG A 126 0.43 12.39 8.48
C ARG A 126 0.78 11.17 9.32
N TYR A 127 -0.13 10.19 9.42
CA TYR A 127 0.09 8.97 10.19
C TYR A 127 1.14 8.05 9.56
N TYR A 128 1.19 7.92 8.23
CA TYR A 128 2.29 7.22 7.55
C TYR A 128 3.63 7.87 7.85
N THR A 129 3.70 9.20 7.79
CA THR A 129 4.92 9.95 8.12
C THR A 129 5.36 9.70 9.57
N LEU A 130 4.42 9.72 10.52
CA LEU A 130 4.69 9.43 11.93
C LEU A 130 5.17 7.99 12.13
N SER A 131 4.53 7.03 11.47
CA SER A 131 4.92 5.62 11.52
C SER A 131 6.35 5.41 11.02
N VAL A 132 6.71 6.00 9.88
CA VAL A 132 8.07 5.98 9.35
C VAL A 132 9.06 6.59 10.35
N GLN A 133 8.73 7.73 10.96
CA GLN A 133 9.61 8.36 11.96
C GLN A 133 9.83 7.46 13.17
N PHE A 134 8.77 6.89 13.73
CA PHE A 134 8.85 5.97 14.87
C PHE A 134 9.68 4.73 14.54
N ALA A 135 9.47 4.14 13.35
CA ALA A 135 10.25 3.00 12.87
C ALA A 135 11.76 3.32 12.81
N LYS A 136 12.12 4.51 12.29
CA LYS A 136 13.52 4.96 12.21
C LYS A 136 14.14 5.17 13.59
N VAL A 137 13.39 5.72 14.55
CA VAL A 137 13.86 5.89 15.94
C VAL A 137 14.03 4.54 16.64
N GLY A 138 13.11 3.60 16.39
CA GLY A 138 13.20 2.22 16.89
C GLY A 138 14.27 1.37 16.19
N GLY A 139 14.84 1.84 15.09
CA GLY A 139 15.91 1.17 14.34
C GLY A 139 15.43 0.08 13.35
N ASP A 140 14.18 0.12 12.91
CA ASP A 140 13.60 -0.84 11.96
C ASP A 140 13.37 -0.20 10.57
N ASP A 141 14.45 -0.18 9.77
CA ASP A 141 14.42 0.35 8.41
C ASP A 141 13.52 -0.47 7.46
N ASN A 142 13.37 -1.78 7.72
CA ASN A 142 12.53 -2.65 6.91
C ASN A 142 11.04 -2.34 7.13
N PHE A 143 10.62 -2.14 8.38
CA PHE A 143 9.25 -1.67 8.67
C PHE A 143 8.98 -0.26 8.10
N ALA A 144 9.96 0.64 8.19
CA ALA A 144 9.86 1.96 7.56
C ALA A 144 9.64 1.84 6.04
N ALA A 145 10.35 0.93 5.37
CA ALA A 145 10.18 0.67 3.94
C ALA A 145 8.81 0.07 3.58
N VAL A 146 8.28 -0.86 4.40
CA VAL A 146 6.91 -1.37 4.23
C VAL A 146 5.88 -0.24 4.35
N THR A 147 6.06 0.65 5.33
CA THR A 147 5.18 1.80 5.54
C THR A 147 5.24 2.78 4.37
N LEU A 148 6.43 3.06 3.84
CA LEU A 148 6.60 3.86 2.61
C LEU A 148 5.93 3.20 1.40
N ALA A 149 6.03 1.88 1.27
CA ALA A 149 5.33 1.12 0.22
C ALA A 149 3.81 1.21 0.36
N ALA A 150 3.28 1.28 1.59
CA ALA A 150 1.85 1.51 1.85
C ALA A 150 1.43 2.95 1.50
N PHE A 151 2.24 3.93 1.89
CA PHE A 151 2.04 5.34 1.56
C PHE A 151 2.07 5.56 0.04
N ALA A 152 3.03 4.98 -0.68
CA ALA A 152 3.10 5.03 -2.15
C ALA A 152 1.81 4.53 -2.82
N ARG A 153 1.18 3.46 -2.30
CA ARG A 153 -0.13 3.01 -2.81
C ARG A 153 -1.22 4.06 -2.70
N GLN A 154 -1.23 4.83 -1.61
CA GLN A 154 -2.17 5.93 -1.47
C GLN A 154 -1.90 7.02 -2.52
N CYS A 155 -0.65 7.39 -2.76
CA CYS A 155 -0.28 8.32 -3.83
C CYS A 155 -0.78 7.82 -5.20
N PHE A 156 -0.62 6.53 -5.50
CA PHE A 156 -1.11 5.95 -6.75
C PHE A 156 -2.64 5.95 -6.86
N ASP A 157 -3.37 5.63 -5.78
CA ASP A 157 -4.84 5.73 -5.78
C ASP A 157 -5.32 7.18 -5.91
N LEU A 158 -4.50 8.18 -5.56
CA LEU A 158 -4.76 9.61 -5.74
C LEU A 158 -4.29 10.17 -7.09
N GLY A 159 -3.73 9.34 -7.97
CA GLY A 159 -3.21 9.80 -9.27
C GLY A 159 -1.92 10.60 -9.17
N GLN A 160 -1.09 10.33 -8.15
CA GLN A 160 0.20 10.98 -7.91
C GLN A 160 1.35 9.97 -8.11
N PRO A 161 1.64 9.53 -9.35
CA PRO A 161 2.60 8.45 -9.61
C PRO A 161 4.06 8.83 -9.34
N ASP A 162 4.44 10.08 -9.54
CA ASP A 162 5.82 10.55 -9.33
C ASP A 162 6.14 10.60 -7.82
N ASP A 163 5.26 11.25 -7.06
CA ASP A 163 5.23 11.26 -5.59
C ASP A 163 5.33 9.84 -4.99
N GLY A 164 4.54 8.90 -5.52
CA GLY A 164 4.58 7.51 -5.09
C GLY A 164 5.90 6.80 -5.43
N LEU A 165 6.48 7.08 -6.61
CA LEU A 165 7.76 6.51 -7.03
C LEU A 165 8.91 6.99 -6.14
N GLU A 166 8.92 8.27 -5.79
CA GLU A 166 9.92 8.84 -4.87
C GLU A 166 9.92 8.11 -3.52
N LEU A 167 8.74 7.83 -2.94
CA LEU A 167 8.61 7.07 -1.70
C LEU A 167 9.15 5.64 -1.82
N VAL A 168 8.96 4.99 -2.97
CA VAL A 168 9.44 3.62 -3.22
C VAL A 168 10.96 3.60 -3.39
N GLN A 169 11.51 4.52 -4.17
CA GLN A 169 12.96 4.66 -4.37
C GLN A 169 13.67 5.00 -3.06
N LEU A 170 13.02 5.83 -2.24
CA LEU A 170 13.46 6.10 -0.88
C LEU A 170 13.54 4.77 -0.11
N ALA A 171 12.43 4.04 0.01
CA ALA A 171 12.40 2.75 0.72
C ALA A 171 13.52 1.81 0.26
N GLN A 172 13.69 1.61 -1.05
CA GLN A 172 14.75 0.79 -1.64
C GLN A 172 16.15 1.26 -1.25
N TYR A 173 16.43 2.58 -1.31
CA TYR A 173 17.73 3.11 -0.93
C TYR A 173 18.06 2.80 0.53
N GLY A 174 17.07 2.86 1.43
CA GLY A 174 17.31 2.77 2.88
C GLY A 174 17.56 1.35 3.29
N THR A 175 16.87 0.42 2.65
CA THR A 175 16.99 -1.00 2.92
C THR A 175 17.93 -1.72 1.95
N ARG A 176 18.71 -1.00 1.13
CA ARG A 176 19.63 -1.61 0.12
C ARG A 176 20.63 -2.63 0.69
N LYS A 177 20.88 -2.59 2.00
CA LYS A 177 21.78 -3.52 2.72
C LYS A 177 21.05 -4.53 3.62
N SER A 178 19.76 -4.34 3.88
CA SER A 178 19.00 -5.09 4.90
C SER A 178 17.72 -5.73 4.38
N ALA A 179 17.23 -5.34 3.20
CA ALA A 179 15.99 -5.85 2.62
C ALA A 179 16.14 -7.32 2.26
N ARG A 180 15.30 -8.15 2.88
CA ARG A 180 15.06 -9.52 2.46
C ARG A 180 14.41 -9.55 1.06
N PRO A 181 14.53 -10.66 0.30
CA PRO A 181 13.95 -10.77 -1.03
C PRO A 181 12.47 -10.41 -1.09
N ILE A 182 11.67 -10.85 -0.13
CA ILE A 182 10.22 -10.55 -0.09
C ILE A 182 9.91 -9.04 -0.01
N LEU A 183 10.72 -8.26 0.72
CA LEU A 183 10.57 -6.80 0.78
C LEU A 183 11.00 -6.16 -0.55
N ARG A 184 12.05 -6.67 -1.20
CA ARG A 184 12.45 -6.18 -2.54
C ARG A 184 11.36 -6.46 -3.58
N SER A 185 10.73 -7.63 -3.51
CA SER A 185 9.57 -7.97 -4.34
C SER A 185 8.43 -6.98 -4.11
N LEU A 186 8.04 -6.75 -2.86
CA LEU A 186 7.01 -5.76 -2.51
C LEU A 186 7.32 -4.39 -3.12
N LEU A 187 8.54 -3.89 -2.96
CA LEU A 187 8.94 -2.58 -3.49
C LEU A 187 8.90 -2.54 -5.02
N ALA A 188 9.36 -3.58 -5.70
CA ALA A 188 9.30 -3.68 -7.16
C ALA A 188 7.85 -3.67 -7.69
N THR A 189 6.89 -4.29 -6.99
CA THR A 189 5.47 -4.19 -7.37
C THR A 189 4.95 -2.73 -7.31
N ARG A 190 5.52 -1.88 -6.44
CA ARG A 190 5.13 -0.48 -6.32
C ARG A 190 5.78 0.39 -7.39
N GLU A 191 7.03 0.12 -7.77
CA GLU A 191 7.65 0.76 -8.94
C GLU A 191 6.86 0.47 -10.21
N ALA A 192 6.48 -0.81 -10.41
CA ALA A 192 5.61 -1.21 -11.51
C ALA A 192 4.29 -0.42 -11.51
N TRP A 193 3.74 -0.06 -10.35
CA TRP A 193 2.55 0.77 -10.30
C TRP A 193 2.78 2.16 -10.89
N SER A 194 3.82 2.86 -10.45
CA SER A 194 4.14 4.18 -10.99
C SER A 194 4.36 4.13 -12.51
N TYR A 195 5.12 3.14 -13.00
CA TYR A 195 5.38 2.98 -14.42
C TYR A 195 4.13 2.63 -15.24
N ALA A 196 3.19 1.88 -14.67
CA ALA A 196 1.91 1.60 -15.32
C ALA A 196 1.06 2.87 -15.49
N GLN A 197 1.00 3.73 -14.46
CA GLN A 197 0.22 4.99 -14.50
C GLN A 197 0.86 6.04 -15.41
N THR A 198 2.19 6.05 -15.53
CA THR A 198 2.92 6.97 -16.43
C THR A 198 3.09 6.42 -17.85
N GLY A 199 2.66 5.18 -18.11
CA GLY A 199 2.75 4.54 -19.42
C GLY A 199 4.18 4.16 -19.85
N ALA A 200 5.10 4.02 -18.89
CA ALA A 200 6.52 3.71 -19.11
C ALA A 200 6.74 2.19 -19.26
N VAL A 201 6.50 1.66 -20.47
CA VAL A 201 6.44 0.21 -20.74
C VAL A 201 7.70 -0.57 -20.37
N GLN A 202 8.89 -0.11 -20.79
CA GLN A 202 10.13 -0.87 -20.54
C GLN A 202 10.52 -0.89 -19.05
N PRO A 203 10.50 0.25 -18.33
CA PRO A 203 10.65 0.25 -16.86
C PRO A 203 9.59 -0.60 -16.16
N PHE A 204 8.34 -0.55 -16.61
CA PHE A 204 7.25 -1.37 -16.07
C PHE A 204 7.57 -2.87 -16.15
N ARG A 205 7.89 -3.38 -17.35
CA ARG A 205 8.18 -4.82 -17.55
C ARG A 205 9.38 -5.28 -16.74
N ARG A 206 10.41 -4.43 -16.62
CA ARG A 206 11.56 -4.70 -15.76
C ARG A 206 11.16 -4.80 -14.29
N ALA A 207 10.35 -3.87 -13.79
CA ALA A 207 9.88 -3.88 -12.41
C ALA A 207 9.00 -5.10 -12.11
N VAL A 208 8.16 -5.53 -13.05
CA VAL A 208 7.39 -6.79 -12.96
C VAL A 208 8.33 -7.98 -12.81
N GLY A 209 9.32 -8.12 -13.70
CA GLY A 209 10.30 -9.22 -13.64
C GLY A 209 11.08 -9.22 -12.33
N LEU A 210 11.56 -8.06 -11.86
CA LEU A 210 12.24 -7.94 -10.57
C LEU A 210 11.34 -8.34 -9.39
N ALA A 211 10.05 -8.02 -9.44
CA ALA A 211 9.11 -8.42 -8.41
C ALA A 211 8.97 -9.95 -8.33
N GLU A 212 8.87 -10.61 -9.48
CA GLU A 212 8.77 -12.07 -9.59
C GLU A 212 10.06 -12.76 -9.18
N ASP A 213 11.21 -12.30 -9.67
CA ASP A 213 12.54 -12.84 -9.34
C ASP A 213 12.79 -12.78 -7.83
N HIS A 214 12.56 -11.61 -7.21
CA HIS A 214 12.73 -11.46 -5.76
C HIS A 214 11.72 -12.25 -4.94
N PHE A 215 10.51 -12.49 -5.46
CA PHE A 215 9.55 -13.35 -4.80
C PHE A 215 10.01 -14.81 -4.84
N ALA A 216 10.46 -15.29 -6.00
CA ALA A 216 11.01 -16.63 -6.15
C ALA A 216 12.24 -16.86 -5.27
N GLU A 217 13.12 -15.85 -5.15
CA GLU A 217 14.28 -15.85 -4.25
C GLU A 217 13.89 -15.99 -2.77
N SER A 218 12.70 -15.53 -2.36
CA SER A 218 12.28 -15.56 -0.95
C SER A 218 12.02 -16.98 -0.43
N GLY A 219 11.74 -17.94 -1.32
CA GLY A 219 11.63 -19.36 -0.99
C GLY A 219 10.72 -19.66 0.22
N ALA A 220 11.18 -20.56 1.09
CA ALA A 220 10.52 -20.94 2.35
C ALA A 220 11.05 -20.16 3.56
N GLU A 221 11.67 -18.99 3.37
CA GLU A 221 12.06 -18.14 4.50
C GLU A 221 10.82 -17.87 5.37
N GLU A 222 10.99 -17.90 6.70
CA GLU A 222 9.90 -17.52 7.60
C GLU A 222 9.38 -16.14 7.17
N PRO A 223 8.06 -16.02 6.89
CA PRO A 223 7.50 -14.78 6.42
C PRO A 223 7.86 -13.68 7.41
N ASP A 224 8.55 -12.63 6.93
CA ASP A 224 8.70 -11.41 7.73
C ASP A 224 7.30 -11.01 8.16
N SER A 225 7.07 -10.94 9.47
CA SER A 225 5.75 -10.73 10.02
C SER A 225 5.10 -9.44 9.49
N ARG A 226 5.94 -8.53 8.99
CA ARG A 226 5.63 -7.21 8.45
C ARG A 226 5.29 -7.23 6.95
N VAL A 227 5.63 -8.30 6.22
CA VAL A 227 5.33 -8.48 4.78
C VAL A 227 4.35 -9.65 4.53
N ARG A 228 3.75 -10.25 5.58
CA ARG A 228 2.81 -11.40 5.53
C ARG A 228 1.66 -11.26 4.52
N GLY A 229 1.37 -10.05 4.05
CA GLY A 229 0.33 -9.81 3.04
C GLY A 229 0.69 -10.26 1.63
N LEU A 230 1.98 -10.37 1.28
CA LEU A 230 2.41 -10.70 -0.08
C LEU A 230 2.61 -12.21 -0.23
N ASP A 231 1.51 -12.95 -0.33
CA ASP A 231 1.51 -14.33 -0.81
C ASP A 231 1.51 -14.38 -2.35
N GLU A 232 1.60 -15.58 -2.93
CA GLU A 232 1.64 -15.75 -4.39
C GLU A 232 0.38 -15.18 -5.06
N ALA A 233 -0.80 -15.40 -4.47
CA ALA A 233 -2.06 -14.85 -4.97
C ALA A 233 -2.03 -13.32 -4.96
N GLU A 234 -1.52 -12.71 -3.89
CA GLU A 234 -1.38 -11.26 -3.79
C GLU A 234 -0.39 -10.70 -4.80
N LEU A 235 0.77 -11.34 -5.00
CA LEU A 235 1.76 -10.93 -6.00
C LEU A 235 1.12 -10.86 -7.39
N TYR A 236 0.49 -11.95 -7.83
CA TYR A 236 -0.13 -12.00 -9.15
C TYR A 236 -1.31 -11.02 -9.26
N GLY A 237 -2.11 -10.86 -8.21
CA GLY A 237 -3.24 -9.93 -8.18
C GLY A 237 -2.77 -8.48 -8.34
N VAL A 238 -1.74 -8.07 -7.58
CA VAL A 238 -1.21 -6.70 -7.69
C VAL A 238 -0.55 -6.46 -9.03
N LEU A 239 0.29 -7.37 -9.53
CA LEU A 239 0.96 -7.20 -10.83
C LEU A 239 -0.06 -7.20 -11.99
N GLY A 240 -1.07 -8.07 -11.94
CA GLY A 240 -2.15 -8.11 -12.92
C GLY A 240 -2.97 -6.81 -12.95
N ALA A 241 -3.28 -6.24 -11.78
CA ALA A 241 -3.91 -4.92 -11.71
C ALA A 241 -3.03 -3.84 -12.37
N ARG A 242 -1.70 -3.93 -12.26
CA ARG A 242 -0.79 -2.96 -12.90
C ARG A 242 -0.68 -3.15 -14.41
N TRP A 243 -0.68 -4.39 -14.90
CA TRP A 243 -0.80 -4.66 -16.34
C TRP A 243 -2.08 -4.04 -16.92
N ARG A 244 -3.21 -4.14 -16.19
CA ARG A 244 -4.47 -3.50 -16.57
C ARG A 244 -4.34 -1.98 -16.59
N ASP A 245 -3.76 -1.41 -15.54
CA ASP A 245 -3.55 0.03 -15.44
C ASP A 245 -2.67 0.55 -16.60
N LEU A 246 -1.61 -0.18 -16.98
CA LEU A 246 -0.79 0.13 -18.15
C LEU A 246 -1.59 0.03 -19.46
N ALA A 247 -2.37 -1.03 -19.64
CA ALA A 247 -3.21 -1.24 -20.81
C ALA A 247 -4.22 -0.10 -20.97
N ALA A 248 -4.84 0.36 -19.89
CA ALA A 248 -5.77 1.48 -19.88
C ALA A 248 -5.07 2.80 -20.22
N THR A 249 -3.92 3.09 -19.61
CA THR A 249 -3.12 4.31 -19.86
C THR A 249 -2.66 4.40 -21.32
N ARG A 250 -2.25 3.28 -21.91
CA ARG A 250 -1.72 3.21 -23.28
C ARG A 250 -2.79 2.97 -24.34
N GLN A 251 -3.99 2.54 -23.94
CA GLN A 251 -5.04 2.03 -24.82
C GLN A 251 -4.55 0.83 -25.67
N GLU A 252 -3.77 -0.07 -25.06
CA GLU A 252 -3.15 -1.22 -25.73
C GLU A 252 -3.75 -2.56 -25.24
N PRO A 253 -4.55 -3.26 -26.07
CA PRO A 253 -5.20 -4.52 -25.68
C PRO A 253 -4.24 -5.67 -25.40
N THR A 254 -3.02 -5.65 -25.93
CA THR A 254 -2.02 -6.71 -25.69
C THR A 254 -1.66 -6.80 -24.20
N GLU A 255 -1.51 -5.65 -23.53
CA GLU A 255 -1.15 -5.60 -22.11
C GLU A 255 -2.34 -6.02 -21.22
N ALA A 256 -3.57 -5.85 -21.70
CA ALA A 256 -4.76 -6.35 -21.01
C ALA A 256 -4.81 -7.88 -20.96
N ARG A 257 -4.24 -8.59 -21.94
CA ARG A 257 -4.14 -10.07 -21.89
C ARG A 257 -3.18 -10.55 -20.81
N HIS A 258 -2.07 -9.84 -20.60
CA HIS A 258 -1.20 -10.10 -19.45
C HIS A 258 -1.97 -9.90 -18.14
N ALA A 259 -2.74 -8.82 -18.02
CA ALA A 259 -3.59 -8.61 -16.84
C ALA A 259 -4.60 -9.75 -16.62
N GLN A 260 -5.27 -10.23 -17.66
CA GLN A 260 -6.19 -11.38 -17.56
C GLN A 260 -5.49 -12.62 -17.01
N ALA A 261 -4.30 -12.95 -17.52
CA ALA A 261 -3.52 -14.11 -17.08
C ALA A 261 -3.08 -13.98 -15.60
N TYR A 262 -2.55 -12.83 -15.22
CA TYR A 262 -2.09 -12.57 -13.85
C TYR A 262 -3.24 -12.58 -12.85
N ILE A 263 -4.33 -11.83 -13.12
CA ILE A 263 -5.48 -11.76 -12.21
C ILE A 263 -6.22 -13.11 -12.17
N GLY A 264 -6.30 -13.84 -13.29
CA GLY A 264 -6.85 -15.19 -13.33
C GLY A 264 -6.07 -16.17 -12.44
N ARG A 265 -4.73 -16.12 -12.47
CA ARG A 265 -3.88 -16.90 -11.56
C ARG A 265 -4.09 -16.51 -10.10
N ALA A 266 -4.18 -15.21 -9.81
CA ALA A 266 -4.48 -14.72 -8.47
C ALA A 266 -5.80 -15.30 -7.93
N LEU A 267 -6.87 -15.27 -8.73
CA LEU A 267 -8.18 -15.83 -8.37
C LEU A 267 -8.14 -17.33 -8.12
N ALA A 268 -7.34 -18.08 -8.88
CA ALA A 268 -7.18 -19.52 -8.71
C ALA A 268 -6.41 -19.89 -7.43
N LEU A 269 -5.47 -19.04 -7.00
CA LEU A 269 -4.66 -19.24 -5.79
C LEU A 269 -5.28 -18.63 -4.53
N ARG A 270 -6.29 -17.77 -4.67
CA ARG A 270 -6.81 -16.96 -3.57
C ARG A 270 -7.49 -17.83 -2.51
N ASP A 271 -6.97 -17.77 -1.29
CA ASP A 271 -7.58 -18.42 -0.13
C ASP A 271 -9.03 -17.91 0.09
N PRO A 272 -10.03 -18.79 0.30
CA PRO A 272 -11.42 -18.40 0.52
C PRO A 272 -11.66 -17.43 1.68
N SER A 273 -10.80 -17.44 2.70
CA SER A 273 -10.87 -16.50 3.83
C SER A 273 -10.55 -15.06 3.42
N ARG A 274 -9.84 -14.85 2.29
CA ARG A 274 -9.49 -13.52 1.77
C ARG A 274 -10.55 -12.97 0.81
N ALA A 275 -11.82 -12.98 1.25
CA ALA A 275 -12.97 -12.55 0.46
C ALA A 275 -12.85 -11.12 -0.10
N ARG A 276 -12.29 -10.17 0.68
CA ARG A 276 -12.08 -8.79 0.22
C ARG A 276 -11.09 -8.73 -0.96
N ASN A 277 -9.98 -9.46 -0.89
CA ASN A 277 -9.00 -9.52 -1.98
C ASN A 277 -9.61 -10.19 -3.22
N ARG A 278 -10.38 -11.27 -3.05
CA ARG A 278 -11.12 -11.90 -4.14
C ARG A 278 -12.06 -10.91 -4.85
N ALA A 279 -12.78 -10.07 -4.10
CA ALA A 279 -13.63 -9.04 -4.71
C ALA A 279 -12.83 -8.04 -5.55
N PHE A 280 -11.66 -7.59 -5.07
CA PHE A 280 -10.76 -6.74 -5.88
C PHE A 280 -10.29 -7.44 -7.15
N ASP A 281 -9.92 -8.72 -7.06
CA ASP A 281 -9.45 -9.50 -8.20
C ASP A 281 -10.58 -9.68 -9.25
N LEU A 282 -11.80 -10.04 -8.83
CA LEU A 282 -12.96 -10.19 -9.72
C LEU A 282 -13.31 -8.88 -10.45
N ILE A 283 -13.44 -7.77 -9.70
CA ILE A 283 -13.73 -6.45 -10.28
C ILE A 283 -12.57 -6.01 -11.19
N GLY A 284 -11.33 -6.29 -10.79
CA GLY A 284 -10.14 -6.00 -11.57
C GLY A 284 -10.12 -6.73 -12.92
N LEU A 285 -10.45 -8.02 -12.92
CA LEU A 285 -10.55 -8.84 -14.12
C LEU A 285 -11.71 -8.39 -15.02
N ALA A 286 -12.87 -8.07 -14.43
CA ALA A 286 -14.01 -7.53 -15.17
C ALA A 286 -13.65 -6.25 -15.93
N ARG A 287 -13.01 -5.30 -15.25
CA ARG A 287 -12.52 -4.06 -15.87
C ARG A 287 -11.50 -4.33 -16.97
N THR A 288 -10.69 -5.38 -16.83
CA THR A 288 -9.74 -5.80 -17.87
C THR A 288 -10.46 -6.32 -19.12
N HIS A 289 -11.54 -7.10 -18.96
CA HIS A 289 -12.36 -7.56 -20.09
C HIS A 289 -13.07 -6.41 -20.82
N LEU A 290 -13.37 -5.29 -20.16
CA LEU A 290 -13.86 -4.09 -20.84
C LEU A 290 -12.81 -3.49 -21.80
N ILE A 291 -11.52 -3.54 -21.45
CA ILE A 291 -10.42 -3.07 -22.30
C ILE A 291 -10.28 -3.94 -23.56
N THR A 292 -10.52 -5.25 -23.45
CA THR A 292 -10.49 -6.19 -24.58
C THR A 292 -11.82 -6.30 -25.33
N ALA A 293 -12.80 -5.43 -25.01
CA ALA A 293 -14.13 -5.40 -25.60
C ALA A 293 -14.94 -6.71 -25.43
N GLU A 294 -14.83 -7.33 -24.26
CA GLU A 294 -15.57 -8.53 -23.84
C GLU A 294 -16.57 -8.21 -22.69
N PRO A 295 -17.61 -7.38 -22.94
CA PRO A 295 -18.46 -6.85 -21.88
C PRO A 295 -19.33 -7.91 -21.17
N ASP A 296 -19.72 -8.98 -21.85
CA ASP A 296 -20.55 -10.03 -21.25
C ASP A 296 -19.77 -10.77 -20.16
N ARG A 297 -18.52 -11.13 -20.46
CA ARG A 297 -17.61 -11.74 -19.47
C ARG A 297 -17.32 -10.79 -18.31
N ALA A 298 -17.22 -9.49 -18.60
CA ALA A 298 -17.05 -8.48 -17.57
C ALA A 298 -18.26 -8.43 -16.62
N CYS A 299 -19.49 -8.57 -17.14
CA CYS A 299 -20.71 -8.60 -16.34
C CYS A 299 -20.77 -9.84 -15.43
N GLU A 300 -20.48 -11.02 -15.96
CA GLU A 300 -20.45 -12.28 -15.17
C GLU A 300 -19.54 -12.18 -13.93
N LEU A 301 -18.36 -11.60 -14.11
CA LEU A 301 -17.38 -11.42 -13.04
C LEU A 301 -17.83 -10.39 -11.99
N VAL A 302 -18.52 -9.32 -12.40
CA VAL A 302 -19.08 -8.34 -11.46
C VAL A 302 -20.26 -8.94 -10.70
N ASP A 303 -21.11 -9.70 -11.37
CA ASP A 303 -22.24 -10.38 -10.72
C ASP A 303 -21.75 -11.38 -9.66
N GLU A 304 -20.63 -12.07 -9.89
CA GLU A 304 -19.95 -12.89 -8.88
C GLU A 304 -19.38 -12.04 -7.73
N ALA A 305 -18.86 -10.84 -8.02
CA ALA A 305 -18.26 -9.96 -7.02
C ALA A 305 -19.28 -9.26 -6.12
N LEU A 306 -20.47 -8.90 -6.61
CA LEU A 306 -21.46 -8.08 -5.90
C LEU A 306 -21.85 -8.63 -4.50
N PRO A 307 -22.17 -9.93 -4.32
CA PRO A 307 -22.52 -10.49 -3.01
C PRO A 307 -21.39 -10.37 -1.98
N ILE A 308 -20.13 -10.39 -2.44
CA ILE A 308 -18.94 -10.26 -1.61
C ILE A 308 -18.68 -8.77 -1.32
N ALA A 309 -18.76 -7.93 -2.35
CA ALA A 309 -18.45 -6.51 -2.31
C ALA A 309 -19.37 -5.71 -1.37
N LYS A 310 -20.60 -6.17 -1.14
CA LYS A 310 -21.57 -5.48 -0.28
C LYS A 310 -21.06 -5.14 1.12
N HIS A 311 -20.16 -5.95 1.67
CA HIS A 311 -19.58 -5.73 3.00
C HIS A 311 -18.57 -4.56 3.04
N TRP A 312 -18.09 -4.10 1.88
CA TRP A 312 -17.06 -3.07 1.73
C TRP A 312 -17.42 -1.99 0.69
N ALA A 313 -18.71 -1.84 0.35
CA ALA A 313 -19.19 -0.90 -0.66
C ALA A 313 -18.86 0.56 -0.31
N ASN A 314 -18.83 0.92 0.98
CA ASN A 314 -18.52 2.27 1.46
C ASN A 314 -17.03 2.64 1.46
N GLY A 315 -16.17 1.81 0.87
CA GLY A 315 -14.73 2.06 0.80
C GLY A 315 -14.16 1.76 -0.58
N ARG A 316 -12.87 1.35 -0.62
CA ARG A 316 -12.14 1.14 -1.87
C ARG A 316 -12.75 0.08 -2.81
N VAL A 317 -13.49 -0.90 -2.29
CA VAL A 317 -14.19 -1.87 -3.17
C VAL A 317 -15.28 -1.16 -3.97
N GLY A 318 -16.07 -0.29 -3.33
CA GLY A 318 -17.04 0.56 -4.02
C GLY A 318 -16.41 1.54 -5.01
N GLU A 319 -15.23 2.10 -4.71
CA GLU A 319 -14.46 2.89 -5.69
C GLU A 319 -14.17 2.10 -6.96
N LYS A 320 -13.72 0.83 -6.84
CA LYS A 320 -13.42 0.01 -8.02
C LYS A 320 -14.70 -0.42 -8.77
N LEU A 321 -15.83 -0.58 -8.08
CA LEU A 321 -17.14 -0.75 -8.71
C LEU A 321 -17.58 0.53 -9.46
N ARG A 322 -17.32 1.71 -8.91
CA ARG A 322 -17.54 3.00 -9.59
C ARG A 322 -16.67 3.16 -10.83
N ASP A 323 -15.42 2.72 -10.77
CA ASP A 323 -14.57 2.64 -11.96
C ASP A 323 -15.16 1.73 -13.04
N PHE A 324 -15.58 0.51 -12.68
CA PHE A 324 -16.25 -0.40 -13.61
C PHE A 324 -17.53 0.22 -14.20
N HIS A 325 -18.36 0.87 -13.38
CA HIS A 325 -19.56 1.54 -13.83
C HIS A 325 -19.22 2.67 -14.82
N ARG A 326 -18.15 3.44 -14.61
CA ARG A 326 -17.72 4.46 -15.59
C ARG A 326 -17.21 3.82 -16.88
N GLU A 327 -16.34 2.82 -16.76
CA GLU A 327 -15.65 2.16 -17.88
C GLU A 327 -16.59 1.33 -18.77
N SER A 328 -17.70 0.82 -18.22
CA SER A 328 -18.70 0.05 -18.96
C SER A 328 -19.66 0.91 -19.79
N GLN A 329 -19.61 2.25 -19.67
CA GLN A 329 -20.53 3.16 -20.36
C GLN A 329 -20.60 2.94 -21.88
N PRO A 330 -19.48 2.72 -22.61
CA PRO A 330 -19.52 2.47 -24.05
C PRO A 330 -20.33 1.23 -24.45
N PHE A 331 -20.55 0.29 -23.53
CA PHE A 331 -21.25 -0.97 -23.77
C PHE A 331 -22.70 -0.98 -23.25
N ALA A 332 -23.23 0.18 -22.81
CA ALA A 332 -24.56 0.30 -22.20
C ALA A 332 -25.74 -0.02 -23.17
N SER A 333 -25.48 -0.26 -24.45
CA SER A 333 -26.49 -0.79 -25.38
C SER A 333 -26.77 -2.29 -25.17
N SER A 334 -25.87 -3.04 -24.52
CA SER A 334 -26.14 -4.42 -24.10
C SER A 334 -27.08 -4.48 -22.90
N ALA A 335 -28.05 -5.39 -22.93
CA ALA A 335 -28.99 -5.59 -21.82
C ALA A 335 -28.29 -6.10 -20.56
N ALA A 336 -27.32 -7.01 -20.71
CA ALA A 336 -26.52 -7.53 -19.60
C ALA A 336 -25.76 -6.39 -18.91
N VAL A 337 -25.07 -5.56 -19.71
CA VAL A 337 -24.32 -4.41 -19.20
C VAL A 337 -25.22 -3.41 -18.47
N ARG A 338 -26.41 -3.10 -18.99
CA ARG A 338 -27.36 -2.22 -18.27
C ARG A 338 -27.76 -2.81 -16.91
N SER A 339 -28.13 -4.09 -16.89
CA SER A 339 -28.54 -4.78 -15.65
C SER A 339 -27.44 -4.75 -14.61
N THR A 340 -26.22 -5.14 -14.97
CA THR A 340 -25.08 -5.14 -14.05
C THR A 340 -24.73 -3.72 -13.60
N ARG A 341 -24.79 -2.72 -14.47
CA ARG A 341 -24.58 -1.31 -14.09
C ARG A 341 -25.62 -0.81 -13.09
N ASP A 342 -26.89 -1.15 -13.27
CA ASP A 342 -27.96 -0.79 -12.34
C ASP A 342 -27.75 -1.46 -10.98
N ALA A 343 -27.35 -2.74 -10.96
CA ALA A 343 -27.01 -3.46 -9.73
C ALA A 343 -25.80 -2.85 -9.02
N VAL A 344 -24.76 -2.47 -9.76
CA VAL A 344 -23.59 -1.75 -9.23
C VAL A 344 -24.01 -0.42 -8.62
N ARG A 345 -24.81 0.39 -9.34
CA ARG A 345 -25.32 1.69 -8.87
C ARG A 345 -26.10 1.54 -7.57
N ALA A 346 -27.03 0.59 -7.52
CA ALA A 346 -27.82 0.31 -6.33
C ALA A 346 -26.95 -0.05 -5.11
N LEU A 347 -25.83 -0.76 -5.31
CA LEU A 347 -24.94 -1.14 -4.22
C LEU A 347 -24.08 0.02 -3.70
N ILE A 348 -23.59 0.90 -4.58
CA ILE A 348 -22.70 2.02 -4.20
C ILE A 348 -23.44 3.23 -3.64
N GLU A 349 -24.75 3.33 -3.88
CA GLU A 349 -25.63 4.41 -3.40
C GLU A 349 -26.43 4.04 -2.13
N ALA A 350 -26.41 2.75 -1.74
CA ALA A 350 -27.03 2.25 -0.51
C ALA A 350 -26.16 2.53 0.73
#